data_AF-A0A852ICY4-F1
#
_entry.id   AF-A0A852ICY4-F1
#
_cell.length_a   1.000
_cell.length_b   1.000
_cell.length_c   1.000
_cell.angle_alpha   90.00
_cell.angle_beta   90.00
_cell.angle_gamma   90.00
#
_symmetry.space_group_name_H-M   'P 1'
#
loop_
_entity.id
_entity.type
_entity.pdbx_description
1 polymer ?
#
loop_
_entity_poly.entity_id
_entity_poly.type
_entity_poly.pdbx_seq_one_letter_code
_entity_poly.pdbx_strand_id
1 'polypeptide(L)'
;NMGGHAPPDSSWKGNLNVSYNVGPGFTTSYSTRTVKMHIHSNNEIRRIYNVIGIIRGTVEPDRYVILGGHRDSWVFGGIDPQSGAAVVHEIVRSFGILKRKGWRPRRTVIFASWDAEEFGLLGSTEWAEENVKVLQARGVAYINADSSIEGNYTLRVDCTPLMYKLVYSLTKEIPSPDEGFEGKSLYESWLQKNPSREYSDVPRINKLGSGNDFEVFFQRLGIASGRARYSKNWDVEKYSSYPVYHSVYETYEIVEQFYDPTFKNHLTVAQVRGGLVFELANSVVLPFDCRDYASAVSNYAHIIYNLSRNHEEKLATYNVSFDALFSAVKNFTEVAASFHERLQQIDTNDLLAVRSLNDQLMFLERAFIDPLGLPGRPFYRHIIFAPSSHNKYAGESFPGIYDAMFDIENKADQQEAWEEVKRQISIAAFTVQAAAGTLKEV
;
A
#
# COMPACT_ATOMS: atom_id res chain seq x y z
N ASN A 1 -26.76 -25.49 17.16
CA ASN A 1 -27.22 -25.45 18.57
C ASN A 1 -26.06 -25.27 19.54
N MET A 2 -25.26 -24.20 19.36
CA MET A 2 -24.29 -23.81 20.39
C MET A 2 -25.03 -23.39 21.65
N GLY A 3 -24.60 -23.91 22.79
CA GLY A 3 -25.13 -23.56 24.11
C GLY A 3 -24.39 -22.37 24.72
N GLY A 4 -24.42 -22.26 26.04
CA GLY A 4 -23.69 -21.23 26.77
C GLY A 4 -24.29 -19.83 26.65
N HIS A 5 -23.44 -18.82 26.79
CA HIS A 5 -23.87 -17.41 26.83
C HIS A 5 -24.38 -16.92 25.48
N ALA A 6 -25.39 -16.05 25.54
CA ALA A 6 -25.85 -15.30 24.38
C ALA A 6 -24.73 -14.40 23.80
N PRO A 7 -24.80 -14.02 22.51
CA PRO A 7 -23.85 -13.06 21.95
C PRO A 7 -23.85 -11.75 22.76
N PRO A 8 -22.68 -11.13 23.01
CA PRO A 8 -22.57 -9.93 23.85
C PRO A 8 -23.36 -8.73 23.32
N ASP A 9 -23.38 -8.58 22.00
CA ASP A 9 -24.11 -7.53 21.30
C ASP A 9 -24.47 -7.99 19.88
N SER A 10 -25.11 -7.12 19.09
CA SER A 10 -25.57 -7.42 17.74
C SER A 10 -24.43 -7.62 16.72
N SER A 11 -23.22 -7.10 16.97
CA SER A 11 -22.10 -7.21 16.04
C SER A 11 -21.54 -8.64 15.95
N TRP A 12 -21.79 -9.47 16.97
CA TRP A 12 -21.42 -10.89 16.99
C TRP A 12 -22.39 -11.79 16.23
N LYS A 13 -23.54 -11.26 15.79
CA LYS A 13 -24.53 -12.01 15.02
C LYS A 13 -24.28 -11.87 13.52
N GLY A 14 -23.96 -12.99 12.88
CA GLY A 14 -23.96 -13.09 11.41
C GLY A 14 -25.36 -13.35 10.83
N ASN A 15 -25.41 -13.78 9.56
CA ASN A 15 -26.67 -13.99 8.81
C ASN A 15 -27.12 -15.45 8.63
N LEU A 16 -26.38 -16.44 9.16
CA LEU A 16 -26.87 -17.82 9.33
C LEU A 16 -28.07 -17.87 10.30
N ASN A 17 -29.00 -18.78 10.05
CA ASN A 17 -30.18 -19.02 10.87
C ASN A 17 -29.86 -19.82 12.15
N VAL A 18 -29.09 -19.22 13.05
CA VAL A 18 -28.68 -19.79 14.35
C VAL A 18 -28.62 -18.70 15.42
N SER A 19 -28.47 -19.07 16.70
CA SER A 19 -28.50 -18.12 17.82
C SER A 19 -27.21 -17.31 18.02
N TYR A 20 -26.08 -17.75 17.48
CA TYR A 20 -24.74 -17.18 17.72
C TYR A 20 -24.33 -17.14 19.20
N ASN A 21 -24.79 -18.12 19.99
CA ASN A 21 -24.28 -18.25 21.36
C ASN A 21 -22.77 -18.51 21.35
N VAL A 22 -22.07 -17.90 22.30
CA VAL A 22 -20.61 -17.90 22.42
C VAL A 22 -20.08 -19.24 22.93
N GLY A 23 -20.92 -20.02 23.62
CA GLY A 23 -20.52 -21.23 24.31
C GLY A 23 -20.14 -20.99 25.78
N PRO A 24 -19.46 -21.96 26.43
CA PRO A 24 -18.98 -23.23 25.86
C PRO A 24 -20.08 -24.26 25.62
N GLY A 25 -19.77 -25.27 24.80
CA GLY A 25 -20.58 -26.48 24.61
C GLY A 25 -21.86 -26.29 23.77
N PHE A 26 -22.65 -27.35 23.69
CA PHE A 26 -23.95 -27.34 23.00
C PHE A 26 -25.11 -27.19 23.99
N THR A 27 -26.31 -26.93 23.49
CA THR A 27 -27.54 -26.91 24.31
C THR A 27 -27.76 -28.24 25.03
N THR A 28 -28.56 -28.26 26.10
CA THR A 28 -28.77 -29.43 26.98
C THR A 28 -29.11 -30.72 26.24
N SER A 29 -29.87 -30.63 25.15
CA SER A 29 -30.21 -31.76 24.26
C SER A 29 -29.03 -32.43 23.55
N TYR A 30 -27.87 -31.76 23.52
CA TYR A 30 -26.62 -32.19 22.89
C TYR A 30 -25.42 -32.08 23.85
N SER A 31 -25.65 -32.07 25.17
CA SER A 31 -24.63 -31.80 26.19
C SER A 31 -23.43 -32.76 26.19
N THR A 32 -23.61 -33.98 25.67
CA THR A 32 -22.54 -34.99 25.54
C THR A 32 -21.77 -34.91 24.22
N ARG A 33 -22.17 -34.02 23.29
CA ARG A 33 -21.51 -33.87 21.99
C ARG A 33 -20.30 -32.94 22.13
N THR A 34 -19.26 -33.22 21.34
CA THR A 34 -18.05 -32.41 21.26
C THR A 34 -17.64 -32.25 19.81
N VAL A 35 -16.92 -31.16 19.50
CA VAL A 35 -16.25 -30.98 18.22
C VAL A 35 -14.88 -31.65 18.28
N LYS A 36 -14.49 -32.35 17.22
CA LYS A 36 -13.16 -32.94 17.07
C LYS A 36 -12.57 -32.50 15.73
N MET A 37 -11.37 -31.92 15.77
CA MET A 37 -10.62 -31.51 14.59
C MET A 37 -9.61 -32.60 14.22
N HIS A 38 -9.48 -32.87 12.92
CA HIS A 38 -8.50 -33.81 12.36
C HIS A 38 -7.68 -33.06 11.30
N ILE A 39 -6.53 -32.52 11.70
CA ILE A 39 -5.63 -31.75 10.81
C ILE A 39 -4.34 -32.55 10.62
N HIS A 40 -4.02 -32.85 9.36
CA HIS A 40 -2.84 -33.63 8.96
C HIS A 40 -2.03 -32.89 7.90
N SER A 41 -1.70 -31.63 8.19
CA SER A 41 -0.88 -30.78 7.32
C SER A 41 0.60 -30.93 7.66
N ASN A 42 1.46 -30.90 6.64
CA ASN A 42 2.92 -30.97 6.79
C ASN A 42 3.57 -29.70 6.23
N ASN A 43 4.52 -29.14 6.97
CA ASN A 43 5.37 -28.07 6.48
C ASN A 43 6.57 -28.68 5.77
N GLU A 44 6.83 -28.26 4.54
CA GLU A 44 7.90 -28.82 3.71
C GLU A 44 8.67 -27.70 3.01
N ILE A 45 9.99 -27.87 2.91
CA ILE A 45 10.82 -26.98 2.10
C ILE A 45 10.52 -27.31 0.63
N ARG A 46 9.95 -26.34 -0.08
CA ARG A 46 9.64 -26.44 -1.51
C ARG A 46 10.42 -25.38 -2.28
N ARG A 47 10.80 -25.71 -3.52
CA ARG A 47 11.43 -24.76 -4.41
C ARG A 47 10.36 -23.89 -5.07
N ILE A 48 10.56 -22.59 -5.00
CA ILE A 48 9.71 -21.56 -5.62
C ILE A 48 10.48 -20.87 -6.75
N TYR A 49 9.77 -20.27 -7.71
CA TYR A 49 10.35 -19.69 -8.93
C TYR A 49 9.75 -18.33 -9.26
N ASN A 50 10.52 -17.27 -9.01
CA ASN A 50 10.23 -15.95 -9.55
C ASN A 50 10.67 -15.85 -11.01
N VAL A 51 9.91 -15.14 -11.84
CA VAL A 51 10.32 -14.78 -13.22
C VAL A 51 10.63 -13.30 -13.28
N ILE A 52 11.84 -12.95 -13.71
CA ILE A 52 12.33 -11.56 -13.74
C ILE A 52 12.71 -11.18 -15.17
N GLY A 53 11.98 -10.23 -15.75
CA GLY A 53 12.24 -9.65 -17.08
C GLY A 53 12.77 -8.23 -16.97
N ILE A 54 13.71 -7.84 -17.84
CA ILE A 54 14.36 -6.52 -17.74
C ILE A 54 14.39 -5.82 -19.11
N ILE A 55 13.90 -4.57 -19.13
CA ILE A 55 14.18 -3.62 -20.22
C ILE A 55 15.15 -2.57 -19.67
N ARG A 56 16.43 -2.73 -20.00
CA ARG A 56 17.50 -1.83 -19.54
C ARG A 56 17.27 -0.40 -20.05
N GLY A 57 17.45 0.59 -19.17
CA GLY A 57 17.36 2.01 -19.49
C GLY A 57 18.49 2.50 -20.42
N THR A 58 18.28 3.61 -21.09
CA THR A 58 19.27 4.22 -22.00
C THR A 58 20.11 5.33 -21.36
N VAL A 59 19.57 6.05 -20.38
CA VAL A 59 20.26 7.19 -19.73
C VAL A 59 20.62 6.87 -18.29
N GLU A 60 19.69 6.29 -17.54
CA GLU A 60 19.86 5.93 -16.14
C GLU A 60 19.63 4.42 -15.95
N PRO A 61 20.46 3.55 -16.57
CA PRO A 61 20.28 2.10 -16.48
C PRO A 61 20.42 1.55 -15.06
N ASP A 62 20.93 2.36 -14.13
CA ASP A 62 21.11 2.07 -12.70
C ASP A 62 19.95 2.61 -11.83
N ARG A 63 18.83 3.02 -12.42
CA ARG A 63 17.60 3.40 -11.71
C ARG A 63 16.47 2.46 -12.12
N TYR A 64 15.75 1.90 -11.16
CA TYR A 64 14.83 0.77 -11.37
C TYR A 64 13.39 1.13 -11.06
N VAL A 65 12.52 1.00 -12.06
CA VAL A 65 11.07 1.00 -11.87
C VAL A 65 10.60 -0.44 -12.02
N ILE A 66 9.90 -0.94 -11.00
CA ILE A 66 9.52 -2.35 -10.91
C ILE A 66 8.00 -2.45 -11.09
N LEU A 67 7.55 -3.32 -12.00
CA LEU A 67 6.17 -3.78 -12.09
C LEU A 67 6.13 -5.25 -11.66
N GLY A 68 5.49 -5.55 -10.53
CA GLY A 68 5.51 -6.89 -9.96
C GLY A 68 4.15 -7.33 -9.43
N GLY A 69 3.84 -8.61 -9.58
CA GLY A 69 2.67 -9.26 -8.96
C GLY A 69 2.87 -10.77 -8.93
N HIS A 70 2.25 -11.45 -7.97
CA HIS A 70 2.36 -12.89 -7.86
C HIS A 70 1.58 -13.64 -8.95
N ARG A 71 1.86 -14.94 -9.02
CA ARG A 71 1.32 -15.87 -10.02
C ARG A 71 0.78 -17.14 -9.37
N ASP A 72 1.33 -17.54 -8.23
CA ASP A 72 0.74 -18.62 -7.44
C ASP A 72 -0.66 -18.25 -6.98
N SER A 73 -1.56 -19.22 -7.00
CA SER A 73 -2.93 -19.10 -6.51
C SER A 73 -3.27 -20.29 -5.65
N TRP A 74 -4.29 -20.15 -4.79
CA TRP A 74 -4.80 -21.28 -4.00
C TRP A 74 -5.36 -22.42 -4.84
N VAL A 75 -6.06 -22.09 -5.93
CA VAL A 75 -6.69 -23.08 -6.83
C VAL A 75 -6.50 -22.69 -8.28
N PHE A 76 -7.44 -21.92 -8.85
CA PHE A 76 -7.33 -21.40 -10.22
C PHE A 76 -6.86 -19.95 -10.20
N GLY A 77 -7.45 -19.13 -9.32
CA GLY A 77 -7.09 -17.73 -9.12
C GLY A 77 -7.65 -16.82 -10.21
N GLY A 78 -8.91 -17.03 -10.61
CA GLY A 78 -9.55 -16.24 -11.66
C GLY A 78 -9.42 -14.74 -11.45
N ILE A 79 -9.46 -14.28 -10.19
CA ILE A 79 -9.20 -12.90 -9.79
C ILE A 79 -7.77 -12.78 -9.23
N ASP A 80 -7.52 -13.44 -8.10
CA ASP A 80 -6.31 -13.46 -7.30
C ASP A 80 -5.42 -14.67 -7.67
N PRO A 81 -4.28 -14.46 -8.36
CA PRO A 81 -3.80 -13.22 -8.96
C PRO A 81 -3.99 -13.13 -10.47
N GLN A 82 -4.65 -14.10 -11.14
CA GLN A 82 -4.51 -14.21 -12.59
C GLN A 82 -5.11 -13.01 -13.36
N SER A 83 -6.09 -12.30 -12.77
CA SER A 83 -6.57 -11.03 -13.34
C SER A 83 -5.48 -9.95 -13.36
N GLY A 84 -4.58 -9.96 -12.38
CA GLY A 84 -3.39 -9.12 -12.29
C GLY A 84 -2.28 -9.56 -13.23
N ALA A 85 -1.95 -10.85 -13.20
CA ALA A 85 -0.90 -11.44 -14.04
C ALA A 85 -1.19 -11.25 -15.55
N ALA A 86 -2.44 -11.38 -15.98
CA ALA A 86 -2.86 -11.10 -17.35
C ALA A 86 -2.61 -9.63 -17.74
N VAL A 87 -2.90 -8.70 -16.83
CA VAL A 87 -2.60 -7.26 -17.02
C VAL A 87 -1.10 -7.01 -17.12
N VAL A 88 -0.27 -7.62 -16.27
CA VAL A 88 1.19 -7.52 -16.37
C VAL A 88 1.68 -8.03 -17.72
N HIS A 89 1.20 -9.18 -18.17
CA HIS A 89 1.57 -9.77 -19.46
C HIS A 89 1.25 -8.82 -20.62
N GLU A 90 0.08 -8.18 -20.61
CA GLU A 90 -0.30 -7.23 -21.66
C GLU A 90 0.54 -5.95 -21.63
N ILE A 91 0.86 -5.43 -20.44
CA ILE A 91 1.79 -4.29 -20.28
C ILE A 91 3.17 -4.66 -20.83
N VAL A 92 3.72 -5.83 -20.47
CA VAL A 92 5.01 -6.33 -20.98
C VAL A 92 4.99 -6.45 -22.50
N ARG A 93 3.90 -7.00 -23.07
CA ARG A 93 3.71 -7.10 -24.52
C ARG A 93 3.76 -5.72 -25.19
N SER A 94 3.06 -4.74 -24.63
CA SER A 94 3.02 -3.36 -25.12
C SER A 94 4.40 -2.68 -25.08
N PHE A 95 5.10 -2.75 -23.94
CA PHE A 95 6.48 -2.27 -23.82
C PHE A 95 7.43 -2.99 -24.79
N GLY A 96 7.23 -4.29 -25.01
CA GLY A 96 7.97 -5.09 -25.98
C GLY A 96 7.75 -4.63 -27.43
N ILE A 97 6.54 -4.18 -27.78
CA ILE A 97 6.24 -3.58 -29.09
C ILE A 97 6.99 -2.26 -29.24
N LEU A 98 6.94 -1.37 -28.24
CA LEU A 98 7.69 -0.10 -28.26
C LEU A 98 9.19 -0.37 -28.42
N LYS A 99 9.73 -1.35 -27.69
CA LYS A 99 11.12 -1.79 -27.80
C LYS A 99 11.49 -2.24 -29.22
N ARG A 100 10.64 -3.05 -29.87
CA ARG A 100 10.86 -3.49 -31.25
C ARG A 100 10.79 -2.35 -32.27
N LYS A 101 10.08 -1.26 -31.94
CA LYS A 101 10.05 -0.02 -32.74
C LYS A 101 11.23 0.94 -32.44
N GLY A 102 12.20 0.52 -31.62
CA GLY A 102 13.40 1.28 -31.32
C GLY A 102 13.32 2.17 -30.08
N TRP A 103 12.16 2.23 -29.40
CA TRP A 103 12.05 2.96 -28.13
C TRP A 103 12.72 2.18 -26.99
N ARG A 104 13.33 2.89 -26.04
CA ARG A 104 13.76 2.34 -24.76
C ARG A 104 13.53 3.36 -23.66
N PRO A 105 13.19 2.92 -22.43
CA PRO A 105 12.96 3.83 -21.32
C PRO A 105 14.25 4.53 -20.89
N ARG A 106 14.12 5.71 -20.28
CA ARG A 106 15.24 6.43 -19.66
C ARG A 106 15.88 5.59 -18.55
N ARG A 107 15.06 5.05 -17.66
CA ARG A 107 15.41 4.19 -16.51
C ARG A 107 15.17 2.72 -16.85
N THR A 108 15.78 1.80 -16.11
CA THR A 108 15.54 0.37 -16.31
C THR A 108 14.17 -0.02 -15.75
N VAL A 109 13.37 -0.75 -16.54
CA VAL A 109 12.11 -1.35 -16.09
C VAL A 109 12.35 -2.83 -15.79
N ILE A 110 11.95 -3.26 -14.60
CA ILE A 110 11.98 -4.65 -14.16
C ILE A 110 10.54 -5.14 -14.05
N PHE A 111 10.26 -6.27 -14.70
CA PHE A 111 8.99 -6.97 -14.60
C PHE A 111 9.21 -8.22 -13.75
N ALA A 112 8.33 -8.44 -12.77
CA ALA A 112 8.43 -9.57 -11.87
C ALA A 112 7.11 -10.34 -11.79
N SER A 113 7.21 -11.66 -11.88
CA SER A 113 6.12 -12.59 -11.57
C SER A 113 6.54 -13.39 -10.35
N TRP A 114 6.01 -12.99 -9.19
CA TRP A 114 6.36 -13.56 -7.89
C TRP A 114 5.68 -14.92 -7.68
N ASP A 115 6.28 -15.73 -6.82
CA ASP A 115 5.79 -17.05 -6.44
C ASP A 115 5.68 -17.16 -4.92
N ALA A 116 4.83 -18.06 -4.44
CA ALA A 116 4.53 -18.26 -3.02
C ALA A 116 4.16 -16.98 -2.24
N GLU A 117 3.40 -16.07 -2.87
CA GLU A 117 2.80 -14.92 -2.20
C GLU A 117 1.75 -15.38 -1.18
N GLU A 118 0.92 -16.36 -1.56
CA GLU A 118 -0.18 -16.87 -0.73
C GLU A 118 0.32 -17.58 0.53
N PHE A 119 1.61 -17.94 0.52
CA PHE A 119 2.32 -18.55 1.64
C PHE A 119 3.09 -17.53 2.49
N GLY A 120 2.81 -16.24 2.33
CA GLY A 120 3.37 -15.16 3.14
C GLY A 120 4.40 -14.31 2.40
N LEU A 121 4.11 -13.92 1.16
CA LEU A 121 4.92 -13.00 0.34
C LEU A 121 6.33 -13.53 0.07
N LEU A 122 6.51 -14.86 0.03
CA LEU A 122 7.83 -15.47 0.13
C LEU A 122 8.70 -15.11 -1.08
N GLY A 123 8.20 -15.27 -2.31
CA GLY A 123 9.00 -15.03 -3.51
C GLY A 123 9.47 -13.59 -3.64
N SER A 124 8.59 -12.62 -3.47
CA SER A 124 8.96 -11.19 -3.54
C SER A 124 9.90 -10.80 -2.40
N THR A 125 9.64 -11.29 -1.19
CA THR A 125 10.46 -10.99 0.00
C THR A 125 11.87 -11.54 -0.15
N GLU A 126 12.03 -12.83 -0.45
CA GLU A 126 13.35 -13.47 -0.58
C GLU A 126 14.17 -12.83 -1.72
N TRP A 127 13.54 -12.49 -2.85
CA TRP A 127 14.23 -11.78 -3.93
C TRP A 127 14.69 -10.38 -3.51
N ALA A 128 13.86 -9.67 -2.74
CA ALA A 128 14.21 -8.35 -2.22
C ALA A 128 15.30 -8.42 -1.14
N GLU A 129 15.33 -9.48 -0.33
CA GLU A 129 16.42 -9.74 0.62
C GLU A 129 17.74 -10.00 -0.09
N GLU A 130 17.73 -10.86 -1.12
CA GLU A 130 18.91 -11.15 -1.93
C GLU A 130 19.45 -9.88 -2.61
N ASN A 131 18.56 -9.02 -3.12
CA ASN A 131 18.91 -7.83 -3.90
C ASN A 131 18.90 -6.52 -3.09
N VAL A 132 18.82 -6.61 -1.75
CA VAL A 132 18.56 -5.47 -0.87
C VAL A 132 19.50 -4.29 -1.11
N LYS A 133 20.80 -4.55 -1.28
CA LYS A 133 21.81 -3.50 -1.46
C LYS A 133 21.60 -2.73 -2.74
N VAL A 134 21.20 -3.42 -3.80
CA VAL A 134 20.96 -2.80 -5.10
C VAL A 134 19.62 -2.05 -5.07
N LEU A 135 18.57 -2.67 -4.53
CA LEU A 135 17.23 -2.08 -4.46
C LEU A 135 17.16 -0.83 -3.58
N GLN A 136 17.87 -0.82 -2.45
CA GLN A 136 17.97 0.35 -1.57
C GLN A 136 18.66 1.53 -2.27
N ALA A 137 19.66 1.27 -3.11
CA ALA A 137 20.42 2.32 -3.80
C ALA A 137 19.82 2.76 -5.15
N ARG A 138 19.01 1.91 -5.80
CA ARG A 138 18.60 2.09 -7.21
C ARG A 138 17.10 2.04 -7.45
N GLY A 139 16.31 1.54 -6.49
CA GLY A 139 14.87 1.41 -6.65
C GLY A 139 14.18 2.78 -6.65
N VAL A 140 13.60 3.14 -7.79
CA VAL A 140 12.80 4.37 -7.94
C VAL A 140 11.41 4.15 -7.38
N ALA A 141 10.73 3.13 -7.89
CA ALA A 141 9.37 2.82 -7.51
C ALA A 141 9.01 1.35 -7.74
N TYR A 142 8.03 0.85 -6.99
CA TYR A 142 7.41 -0.47 -7.17
C TYR A 142 5.90 -0.33 -7.40
N ILE A 143 5.40 -0.82 -8.53
CA ILE A 143 3.99 -0.88 -8.86
C ILE A 143 3.50 -2.31 -8.72
N ASN A 144 2.61 -2.55 -7.76
CA ASN A 144 2.03 -3.86 -7.50
C ASN A 144 0.92 -4.20 -8.50
N ALA A 145 0.89 -5.45 -8.94
CA ALA A 145 0.01 -5.93 -10.00
C ALA A 145 -0.56 -7.35 -9.74
N ASP A 146 -0.97 -7.61 -8.50
CA ASP A 146 -1.97 -8.62 -8.13
C ASP A 146 -3.36 -8.26 -8.76
N SER A 147 -4.45 -8.90 -8.37
CA SER A 147 -5.87 -8.66 -8.61
C SER A 147 -6.17 -7.30 -9.24
N SER A 148 -6.64 -7.33 -10.48
CA SER A 148 -7.04 -6.14 -11.24
C SER A 148 -8.48 -5.72 -10.94
N ILE A 149 -9.30 -6.65 -10.45
CA ILE A 149 -10.74 -6.45 -10.21
C ILE A 149 -11.17 -7.15 -8.91
N GLU A 150 -11.82 -6.43 -8.00
CA GLU A 150 -12.50 -7.01 -6.82
C GLU A 150 -13.99 -6.63 -6.78
N GLY A 151 -14.42 -5.89 -7.80
CA GLY A 151 -15.75 -5.37 -8.05
C GLY A 151 -15.72 -4.53 -9.33
N ASN A 152 -16.86 -3.97 -9.72
CA ASN A 152 -17.03 -3.27 -10.99
C ASN A 152 -17.53 -1.82 -10.81
N TYR A 153 -17.44 -1.27 -9.60
CA TYR A 153 -18.01 0.04 -9.29
C TYR A 153 -17.09 1.19 -9.70
N THR A 154 -15.86 1.22 -9.22
CA THR A 154 -14.90 2.32 -9.50
C THR A 154 -13.45 1.92 -9.24
N LEU A 155 -12.52 2.77 -9.67
CA LEU A 155 -11.10 2.63 -9.41
C LEU A 155 -10.79 2.73 -7.90
N ARG A 156 -9.85 1.90 -7.45
CA ARG A 156 -9.18 2.00 -6.16
C ARG A 156 -7.69 2.15 -6.39
N VAL A 157 -7.10 3.15 -5.72
CA VAL A 157 -5.65 3.35 -5.69
C VAL A 157 -5.20 3.37 -4.24
N ASP A 158 -4.11 2.66 -3.97
CA ASP A 158 -3.38 2.75 -2.71
C ASP A 158 -1.91 3.03 -3.06
N CYS A 159 -1.33 4.17 -2.64
CA CYS A 159 0.06 4.51 -2.94
C CYS A 159 0.67 5.50 -1.92
N THR A 160 1.98 5.68 -1.99
CA THR A 160 2.67 6.75 -1.26
C THR A 160 2.18 8.15 -1.69
N PRO A 161 2.12 9.14 -0.79
CA PRO A 161 1.83 10.53 -1.13
C PRO A 161 2.68 11.09 -2.27
N LEU A 162 3.92 10.61 -2.44
CA LEU A 162 4.78 11.03 -3.56
C LEU A 162 4.11 10.86 -4.93
N MET A 163 3.21 9.89 -5.07
CA MET A 163 2.61 9.52 -6.36
C MET A 163 1.21 10.11 -6.59
N TYR A 164 0.63 10.86 -5.65
CA TYR A 164 -0.76 11.32 -5.74
C TYR A 164 -0.98 12.14 -7.01
N LYS A 165 -0.17 13.17 -7.23
CA LYS A 165 -0.25 14.00 -8.43
C LYS A 165 -0.06 13.22 -9.74
N LEU A 166 0.88 12.26 -9.78
CA LEU A 166 1.08 11.40 -10.95
C LEU A 166 -0.19 10.60 -11.25
N VAL A 167 -0.78 9.96 -10.24
CA VAL A 167 -2.00 9.18 -10.37
C VAL A 167 -3.15 10.07 -10.87
N TYR A 168 -3.33 11.25 -10.28
CA TYR A 168 -4.40 12.17 -10.67
C TYR A 168 -4.22 12.71 -12.10
N SER A 169 -3.00 13.06 -12.51
CA SER A 169 -2.73 13.51 -13.87
C SER A 169 -2.96 12.39 -14.89
N LEU A 170 -2.41 11.20 -14.64
CA LEU A 170 -2.57 10.06 -15.53
C LEU A 170 -4.03 9.65 -15.71
N THR A 171 -4.81 9.60 -14.62
CA THR A 171 -6.22 9.20 -14.67
C THR A 171 -7.12 10.23 -15.36
N LYS A 172 -6.69 11.48 -15.51
CA LYS A 172 -7.38 12.49 -16.35
C LYS A 172 -7.23 12.22 -17.84
N GLU A 173 -6.19 11.50 -18.24
CA GLU A 173 -5.90 11.18 -19.65
C GLU A 173 -6.46 9.82 -20.10
N ILE A 174 -6.90 8.99 -19.16
CA ILE A 174 -7.47 7.68 -19.43
C ILE A 174 -9.00 7.80 -19.55
N PRO A 175 -9.64 7.28 -20.61
CA PRO A 175 -11.10 7.23 -20.69
C PRO A 175 -11.71 6.35 -19.60
N SER A 176 -12.82 6.78 -19.01
CA SER A 176 -13.55 5.98 -18.04
C SER A 176 -14.20 4.76 -18.72
N PRO A 177 -14.09 3.54 -18.17
CA PRO A 177 -14.84 2.38 -18.63
C PRO A 177 -16.26 2.32 -18.04
N ASP A 178 -16.55 3.18 -17.05
CA ASP A 178 -17.77 3.13 -16.25
C ASP A 178 -19.01 3.50 -17.07
N GLU A 179 -20.09 2.73 -16.89
CA GLU A 179 -21.40 3.02 -17.49
C GLU A 179 -21.92 4.41 -17.07
N GLY A 180 -22.38 5.20 -18.04
CA GLY A 180 -22.86 6.57 -17.82
C GLY A 180 -21.75 7.64 -17.79
N PHE A 181 -20.50 7.24 -18.06
CA PHE A 181 -19.34 8.13 -18.15
C PHE A 181 -18.71 8.12 -19.55
N GLU A 182 -19.52 7.90 -20.59
CA GLU A 182 -19.04 7.91 -21.98
C GLU A 182 -18.43 9.27 -22.34
N GLY A 183 -17.19 9.26 -22.84
CA GLY A 183 -16.45 10.48 -23.17
C GLY A 183 -15.87 11.23 -21.96
N LYS A 184 -15.98 10.67 -20.75
CA LYS A 184 -15.36 11.22 -19.54
C LYS A 184 -14.02 10.55 -19.23
N SER A 185 -13.19 11.25 -18.49
CA SER A 185 -11.95 10.71 -17.93
C SER A 185 -12.23 9.76 -16.77
N LEU A 186 -11.32 8.82 -16.52
CA LEU A 186 -11.33 7.94 -15.37
C LEU A 186 -11.26 8.73 -14.06
N TYR A 187 -10.56 9.87 -14.06
CA TYR A 187 -10.54 10.79 -12.91
C TYR A 187 -11.95 11.31 -12.57
N GLU A 188 -12.74 11.72 -13.57
CA GLU A 188 -14.10 12.22 -13.34
C GLU A 188 -15.02 11.15 -12.73
N SER A 189 -15.01 9.92 -13.28
CA SER A 189 -15.83 8.83 -12.75
C SER A 189 -15.37 8.39 -11.36
N TRP A 190 -14.06 8.30 -11.15
CA TRP A 190 -13.48 7.96 -9.85
C TRP A 190 -13.77 9.00 -8.78
N LEU A 191 -13.61 10.29 -9.07
CA LEU A 191 -13.93 11.39 -8.16
C LEU A 191 -15.41 11.35 -7.75
N GLN A 192 -16.30 11.19 -8.71
CA GLN A 192 -17.74 11.18 -8.43
C GLN A 192 -18.14 9.97 -7.57
N LYS A 193 -17.55 8.80 -7.81
CA LYS A 193 -17.92 7.54 -7.14
C LYS A 193 -17.20 7.31 -5.81
N ASN A 194 -16.02 7.88 -5.62
CA ASN A 194 -15.24 7.69 -4.39
C ASN A 194 -14.39 8.93 -4.07
N PRO A 195 -15.03 10.04 -3.64
CA PRO A 195 -14.30 11.22 -3.22
C PRO A 195 -13.46 10.95 -1.96
N SER A 196 -12.32 11.63 -1.86
CA SER A 196 -11.49 11.64 -0.66
C SER A 196 -12.30 12.15 0.54
N ARG A 197 -12.03 11.58 1.72
CA ARG A 197 -12.72 11.97 2.96
C ARG A 197 -12.19 13.28 3.50
N GLU A 198 -10.93 13.56 3.23
CA GLU A 198 -10.21 14.73 3.69
C GLU A 198 -10.36 15.92 2.74
N TYR A 199 -10.41 15.65 1.43
CA TYR A 199 -10.47 16.66 0.37
C TYR A 199 -11.45 16.23 -0.72
N SER A 200 -12.72 16.63 -0.61
CA SER A 200 -13.80 16.11 -1.46
C SER A 200 -13.67 16.44 -2.96
N ASP A 201 -12.77 17.33 -3.34
CA ASP A 201 -12.47 17.75 -4.72
C ASP A 201 -11.46 16.84 -5.44
N VAL A 202 -10.89 15.87 -4.74
CA VAL A 202 -9.99 14.85 -5.30
C VAL A 202 -10.48 13.42 -5.00
N PRO A 203 -10.19 12.44 -5.88
CA PRO A 203 -10.53 11.05 -5.62
C PRO A 203 -9.79 10.50 -4.40
N ARG A 204 -10.37 9.48 -3.75
CA ARG A 204 -9.74 8.84 -2.60
C ARG A 204 -8.56 7.95 -3.00
N ILE A 205 -7.37 8.29 -2.51
CA ILE A 205 -6.21 7.40 -2.47
C ILE A 205 -6.02 6.90 -1.04
N ASN A 206 -5.87 5.58 -0.84
CA ASN A 206 -5.63 5.02 0.49
C ASN A 206 -4.13 4.81 0.77
N LYS A 207 -3.82 4.64 2.05
CA LYS A 207 -2.47 4.26 2.52
C LYS A 207 -2.15 2.82 2.13
N LEU A 208 -0.87 2.55 1.90
CA LEU A 208 -0.36 1.18 1.76
C LEU A 208 -0.15 0.55 3.14
N GLY A 209 -0.77 -0.61 3.36
CA GLY A 209 -0.60 -1.45 4.54
C GLY A 209 0.31 -2.64 4.27
N SER A 210 -0.24 -3.85 4.39
CA SER A 210 0.39 -5.14 4.09
C SER A 210 -0.54 -5.95 3.17
N GLY A 211 -0.20 -7.22 2.93
CA GLY A 211 -1.05 -8.18 2.23
C GLY A 211 -0.93 -8.06 0.72
N ASN A 212 0.30 -7.89 0.23
CA ASN A 212 0.76 -8.16 -1.13
C ASN A 212 2.28 -7.94 -1.23
N ASP A 213 2.87 -8.35 -2.36
CA ASP A 213 4.30 -8.26 -2.66
C ASP A 213 4.93 -6.86 -2.52
N PHE A 214 4.16 -5.77 -2.54
CA PHE A 214 4.70 -4.42 -2.28
C PHE A 214 5.27 -4.25 -0.87
N GLU A 215 4.87 -5.10 0.08
CA GLU A 215 5.21 -4.96 1.50
C GLU A 215 6.71 -4.85 1.75
N VAL A 216 7.51 -5.74 1.14
CA VAL A 216 8.97 -5.72 1.31
C VAL A 216 9.59 -4.47 0.71
N PHE A 217 9.08 -4.02 -0.45
CA PHE A 217 9.59 -2.83 -1.13
C PHE A 217 9.26 -1.56 -0.34
N PHE A 218 8.02 -1.44 0.15
CA PHE A 218 7.56 -0.24 0.84
C PHE A 218 7.96 -0.23 2.31
N GLN A 219 7.50 -1.21 3.10
CA GLN A 219 7.58 -1.18 4.56
C GLN A 219 8.99 -1.47 5.10
N ARG A 220 9.79 -2.25 4.36
CA ARG A 220 11.13 -2.66 4.78
C ARG A 220 12.24 -1.89 4.06
N LEU A 221 12.08 -1.68 2.76
CA LEU A 221 13.12 -1.06 1.93
C LEU A 221 12.89 0.43 1.68
N GLY A 222 11.69 0.98 1.90
CA GLY A 222 11.37 2.40 1.67
C GLY A 222 11.30 2.80 0.20
N ILE A 223 10.93 1.88 -0.69
CA ILE A 223 10.72 2.13 -2.11
C ILE A 223 9.31 2.68 -2.33
N ALA A 224 9.22 3.87 -2.94
CA ALA A 224 7.94 4.50 -3.28
C ALA A 224 7.08 3.50 -4.04
N SER A 225 5.88 3.22 -3.54
CA SER A 225 5.07 2.11 -4.03
C SER A 225 3.63 2.52 -4.30
N GLY A 226 2.96 1.77 -5.18
CA GLY A 226 1.54 1.94 -5.44
C GLY A 226 0.88 0.70 -6.02
N ARG A 227 -0.44 0.62 -5.89
CA ARG A 227 -1.31 -0.39 -6.53
C ARG A 227 -2.59 0.27 -7.03
N ALA A 228 -3.15 -0.26 -8.10
CA ALA A 228 -4.43 0.17 -8.65
C ALA A 228 -5.26 -1.04 -9.07
N ARG A 229 -6.57 -1.02 -8.79
CA ARG A 229 -7.53 -2.07 -9.15
C ARG A 229 -8.93 -1.50 -9.25
N TYR A 230 -9.84 -2.21 -9.92
CA TYR A 230 -11.27 -1.92 -9.83
C TYR A 230 -11.88 -2.58 -8.60
N SER A 231 -12.82 -1.91 -7.96
CA SER A 231 -13.40 -2.34 -6.70
C SER A 231 -14.89 -2.04 -6.63
N LYS A 232 -15.51 -2.56 -5.58
CA LYS A 232 -16.94 -2.48 -5.25
C LYS A 232 -17.35 -1.12 -4.64
N ASN A 233 -18.65 -0.92 -4.44
CA ASN A 233 -19.19 0.25 -3.76
C ASN A 233 -19.20 0.05 -2.23
N TRP A 234 -18.28 0.68 -1.51
CA TRP A 234 -18.19 0.58 -0.04
C TRP A 234 -19.40 1.12 0.73
N ASP A 235 -20.25 1.93 0.12
CA ASP A 235 -21.46 2.45 0.78
C ASP A 235 -22.57 1.42 0.82
N VAL A 236 -22.64 0.53 -0.18
CA VAL A 236 -23.69 -0.50 -0.30
C VAL A 236 -23.16 -1.88 0.10
N GLU A 237 -21.94 -2.21 -0.31
CA GLU A 237 -21.36 -3.54 -0.20
C GLU A 237 -20.44 -3.64 1.02
N LYS A 238 -20.99 -4.13 2.14
CA LYS A 238 -20.31 -4.19 3.45
C LYS A 238 -19.49 -5.45 3.70
N TYR A 239 -19.44 -6.39 2.75
CA TYR A 239 -18.52 -7.53 2.85
C TYR A 239 -17.06 -7.07 2.75
N SER A 240 -16.07 -7.89 3.13
CA SER A 240 -14.66 -7.46 3.18
C SER A 240 -13.96 -7.51 1.81
N SER A 241 -13.58 -8.70 1.33
CA SER A 241 -12.94 -8.91 0.02
C SER A 241 -14.01 -8.97 -1.08
N TYR A 242 -14.15 -10.10 -1.74
CA TYR A 242 -15.21 -10.48 -2.66
C TYR A 242 -15.69 -11.91 -2.34
N PRO A 243 -16.92 -12.30 -2.72
CA PRO A 243 -17.56 -13.50 -2.16
C PRO A 243 -16.85 -14.84 -2.40
N VAL A 244 -16.08 -14.98 -3.47
CA VAL A 244 -15.40 -16.23 -3.85
C VAL A 244 -13.90 -16.25 -3.55
N TYR A 245 -13.41 -15.27 -2.79
CA TYR A 245 -12.00 -15.13 -2.40
C TYR A 245 -11.42 -16.44 -1.85
N HIS A 246 -10.28 -16.88 -2.41
CA HIS A 246 -9.54 -18.08 -1.99
C HIS A 246 -10.37 -19.37 -2.03
N SER A 247 -11.32 -19.44 -2.96
CA SER A 247 -12.20 -20.60 -3.13
C SER A 247 -12.05 -21.26 -4.50
N VAL A 248 -12.54 -22.49 -4.62
CA VAL A 248 -12.59 -23.22 -5.89
C VAL A 248 -13.48 -22.55 -6.95
N TYR A 249 -14.37 -21.64 -6.54
CA TYR A 249 -15.27 -20.92 -7.45
C TYR A 249 -14.61 -19.71 -8.12
N GLU A 250 -13.39 -19.39 -7.72
CA GLU A 250 -12.62 -18.31 -8.29
C GLU A 250 -12.00 -18.71 -9.64
N THR A 251 -12.85 -18.68 -10.67
CA THR A 251 -12.62 -19.25 -12.00
C THR A 251 -12.52 -18.17 -13.08
N TYR A 252 -12.13 -18.55 -14.30
CA TYR A 252 -12.19 -17.62 -15.43
C TYR A 252 -13.62 -17.17 -15.71
N GLU A 253 -14.57 -18.10 -15.65
CA GLU A 253 -15.98 -17.87 -15.95
C GLU A 253 -16.61 -16.87 -14.98
N ILE A 254 -16.20 -16.84 -13.70
CA ILE A 254 -16.73 -15.84 -12.78
C ILE A 254 -16.35 -14.41 -13.21
N VAL A 255 -15.11 -14.25 -13.71
CA VAL A 255 -14.61 -12.96 -14.16
C VAL A 255 -15.31 -12.52 -15.44
N GLU A 256 -15.33 -13.41 -16.43
CA GLU A 256 -15.94 -13.17 -17.74
C GLU A 256 -17.44 -12.92 -17.63
N GLN A 257 -18.17 -13.62 -16.76
CA GLN A 257 -19.63 -13.53 -16.75
C GLN A 257 -20.17 -12.48 -15.78
N PHE A 258 -19.48 -12.22 -14.67
CA PHE A 258 -20.04 -11.42 -13.56
C PHE A 258 -19.25 -10.16 -13.21
N TYR A 259 -17.93 -10.15 -13.39
CA TYR A 259 -17.11 -9.01 -12.95
C TYR A 259 -16.79 -8.04 -14.08
N ASP A 260 -16.30 -8.53 -15.22
CA ASP A 260 -15.90 -7.68 -16.34
C ASP A 260 -16.09 -8.38 -17.70
N PRO A 261 -17.34 -8.59 -18.16
CA PRO A 261 -17.62 -9.31 -19.41
C PRO A 261 -17.04 -8.69 -20.68
N THR A 262 -16.67 -7.41 -20.62
CA THR A 262 -16.08 -6.68 -21.75
C THR A 262 -14.60 -6.42 -21.57
N PHE A 263 -14.01 -6.85 -20.46
CA PHE A 263 -12.61 -6.61 -20.08
C PHE A 263 -12.20 -5.12 -20.07
N LYS A 264 -13.17 -4.19 -19.99
CA LYS A 264 -12.92 -2.75 -19.99
C LYS A 264 -12.27 -2.28 -18.69
N ASN A 265 -12.66 -2.88 -17.56
CA ASN A 265 -12.07 -2.56 -16.26
C ASN A 265 -10.63 -3.08 -16.20
N HIS A 266 -10.38 -4.31 -16.68
CA HIS A 266 -9.01 -4.86 -16.82
C HIS A 266 -8.13 -3.99 -17.72
N LEU A 267 -8.63 -3.59 -18.89
CA LEU A 267 -7.91 -2.71 -19.82
C LEU A 267 -7.58 -1.37 -19.17
N THR A 268 -8.54 -0.78 -18.46
CA THR A 268 -8.35 0.49 -17.74
C THR A 268 -7.28 0.35 -16.66
N VAL A 269 -7.31 -0.71 -15.86
CA VAL A 269 -6.28 -0.99 -14.85
C VAL A 269 -4.91 -1.23 -15.51
N ALA A 270 -4.86 -1.88 -16.68
CA ALA A 270 -3.63 -2.03 -17.44
C ALA A 270 -3.06 -0.69 -17.92
N GLN A 271 -3.92 0.23 -18.37
CA GLN A 271 -3.52 1.59 -18.75
C GLN A 271 -3.02 2.39 -17.54
N VAL A 272 -3.68 2.29 -16.38
CA VAL A 272 -3.23 2.94 -15.14
C VAL A 272 -1.87 2.38 -14.70
N ARG A 273 -1.75 1.06 -14.50
CA ARG A 273 -0.49 0.43 -14.06
C ARG A 273 0.64 0.66 -15.06
N GLY A 274 0.36 0.47 -16.35
CA GLY A 274 1.33 0.68 -17.43
C GLY A 274 1.76 2.13 -17.56
N GLY A 275 0.84 3.09 -17.45
CA GLY A 275 1.10 4.52 -17.46
C GLY A 275 1.95 4.98 -16.27
N LEU A 276 1.66 4.48 -15.06
CA LEU A 276 2.50 4.74 -13.88
C LEU A 276 3.94 4.28 -14.13
N VAL A 277 4.13 3.03 -14.59
CA VAL A 277 5.45 2.49 -14.89
C VAL A 277 6.14 3.30 -15.99
N PHE A 278 5.40 3.69 -17.03
CA PHE A 278 5.93 4.46 -18.15
C PHE A 278 6.45 5.83 -17.70
N GLU A 279 5.63 6.60 -16.98
CA GLU A 279 5.99 7.94 -16.48
C GLU A 279 7.19 7.87 -15.52
N LEU A 280 7.15 6.97 -14.54
CA LEU A 280 8.25 6.79 -13.59
C LEU A 280 9.57 6.39 -14.29
N ALA A 281 9.49 5.56 -15.34
CA ALA A 281 10.66 5.06 -16.04
C ALA A 281 11.19 6.02 -17.12
N ASN A 282 10.40 6.98 -17.58
CA ASN A 282 10.73 7.77 -18.77
C ASN A 282 10.86 9.28 -18.50
N SER A 283 10.16 9.84 -17.52
CA SER A 283 10.17 11.28 -17.24
C SER A 283 11.53 11.75 -16.77
N VAL A 284 12.01 12.88 -17.33
CA VAL A 284 13.37 13.42 -17.08
C VAL A 284 13.57 13.69 -15.60
N VAL A 285 12.65 14.44 -15.01
CA VAL A 285 12.48 14.59 -13.56
C VAL A 285 11.47 13.55 -13.09
N LEU A 286 11.72 12.89 -11.96
CA LEU A 286 10.79 11.94 -11.37
C LEU A 286 9.46 12.64 -11.06
N PRO A 287 8.31 12.07 -11.47
CA PRO A 287 6.99 12.67 -11.27
C PRO A 287 6.48 12.49 -9.83
N PHE A 288 7.33 12.84 -8.85
CA PHE A 288 7.02 12.80 -7.42
C PHE A 288 6.78 14.21 -6.89
N ASP A 289 5.79 14.36 -5.99
CA ASP A 289 5.51 15.65 -5.33
C ASP A 289 5.68 15.53 -3.81
N CYS A 290 6.79 16.05 -3.27
CA CYS A 290 7.06 15.98 -1.82
C CYS A 290 6.13 16.86 -0.97
N ARG A 291 5.39 17.81 -1.59
CA ARG A 291 4.40 18.64 -0.87
C ARG A 291 3.14 17.87 -0.53
N ASP A 292 2.76 16.90 -1.36
CA ASP A 292 1.67 15.97 -1.06
C ASP A 292 2.04 15.12 0.17
N TYR A 293 3.31 14.73 0.28
CA TYR A 293 3.81 14.05 1.47
C TYR A 293 3.77 14.96 2.71
N ALA A 294 4.23 16.21 2.61
CA ALA A 294 4.16 17.14 3.73
C ALA A 294 2.72 17.33 4.24
N SER A 295 1.76 17.49 3.32
CA SER A 295 0.34 17.58 3.64
C SER A 295 -0.17 16.32 4.34
N ALA A 296 0.21 15.13 3.84
CA ALA A 296 -0.16 13.85 4.42
C ALA A 296 0.39 13.66 5.84
N VAL A 297 1.69 13.89 6.08
CA VAL A 297 2.30 13.77 7.41
C VAL A 297 1.68 14.75 8.39
N SER A 298 1.38 15.98 7.95
CA SER A 298 0.70 16.97 8.79
C SER A 298 -0.67 16.48 9.23
N ASN A 299 -1.46 15.93 8.31
CA ASN A 299 -2.76 15.34 8.64
C ASN A 299 -2.61 14.17 9.63
N TYR A 300 -1.68 13.25 9.38
CA TYR A 300 -1.44 12.12 10.28
C TYR A 300 -1.01 12.56 11.68
N ALA A 301 -0.20 13.61 11.80
CA ALA A 301 0.20 14.18 13.09
C ALA A 301 -1.00 14.74 13.85
N HIS A 302 -1.95 15.39 13.16
CA HIS A 302 -3.20 15.82 13.76
C HIS A 302 -4.11 14.65 14.16
N ILE A 303 -4.21 13.61 13.34
CA ILE A 303 -5.01 12.41 13.66
C ILE A 303 -4.49 11.73 14.93
N ILE A 304 -3.19 11.45 14.99
CA ILE A 304 -2.60 10.76 16.14
C ILE A 304 -2.63 11.62 17.41
N TYR A 305 -2.43 12.94 17.27
CA TYR A 305 -2.61 13.88 18.38
C TYR A 305 -4.06 13.88 18.88
N ASN A 306 -5.04 13.99 17.99
CA ASN A 306 -6.45 13.96 18.37
C ASN A 306 -6.83 12.64 19.05
N LEU A 307 -6.28 11.50 18.62
CA LEU A 307 -6.46 10.23 19.32
C LEU A 307 -5.92 10.28 20.75
N SER A 308 -4.72 10.87 20.94
CA SER A 308 -4.10 11.02 22.26
C SER A 308 -4.91 11.90 23.23
N ARG A 309 -5.75 12.82 22.72
CA ARG A 309 -6.58 13.70 23.55
C ARG A 309 -7.64 12.98 24.36
N ASN A 310 -7.97 11.73 24.02
CA ASN A 310 -8.80 10.88 24.88
C ASN A 310 -8.15 10.60 26.24
N HIS A 311 -6.86 10.88 26.40
CA HIS A 311 -6.08 10.70 27.62
C HIS A 311 -5.39 11.99 28.08
N GLU A 312 -6.01 13.16 27.89
CA GLU A 312 -5.42 14.49 28.14
C GLU A 312 -4.81 14.64 29.55
N GLU A 313 -5.49 14.17 30.60
CA GLU A 313 -4.96 14.20 31.97
C GLU A 313 -3.68 13.37 32.14
N LYS A 314 -3.61 12.21 31.45
CA LYS A 314 -2.45 11.32 31.50
C LYS A 314 -1.28 11.91 30.73
N LEU A 315 -1.51 12.56 29.60
CA LEU A 315 -0.45 13.27 28.86
C LEU A 315 0.23 14.31 29.75
N ALA A 316 -0.54 15.09 30.53
CA ALA A 316 0.00 16.04 31.49
C ALA A 316 0.74 15.35 32.66
N THR A 317 0.15 14.29 33.21
CA THR A 317 0.73 13.52 34.34
C THR A 317 2.11 12.95 34.01
N TYR A 318 2.26 12.37 32.80
CA TYR A 318 3.51 11.74 32.35
C TYR A 318 4.39 12.64 31.49
N ASN A 319 4.05 13.93 31.38
CA ASN A 319 4.77 14.95 30.62
C ASN A 319 5.05 14.53 29.15
N VAL A 320 4.00 14.08 28.47
CA VAL A 320 4.03 13.68 27.06
C VAL A 320 3.68 14.89 26.19
N SER A 321 4.59 15.31 25.31
CA SER A 321 4.37 16.42 24.38
C SER A 321 4.57 15.97 22.92
N PHE A 322 3.72 16.50 22.03
CA PHE A 322 3.80 16.33 20.58
C PHE A 322 4.52 17.50 19.88
N ASP A 323 5.01 18.49 20.62
CA ASP A 323 5.60 19.71 20.06
C ASP A 323 6.79 19.42 19.14
N ALA A 324 7.63 18.44 19.50
CA ALA A 324 8.75 18.02 18.68
C ALA A 324 8.28 17.45 17.33
N LEU A 325 7.21 16.65 17.33
CA LEU A 325 6.64 16.10 16.10
C LEU A 325 6.06 17.22 15.23
N PHE A 326 5.25 18.12 15.80
CA PHE A 326 4.68 19.24 15.04
C PHE A 326 5.74 20.22 14.53
N SER A 327 6.82 20.43 15.29
CA SER A 327 7.98 21.23 14.84
C SER A 327 8.67 20.57 13.65
N ALA A 328 8.93 19.27 13.70
CA ALA A 328 9.51 18.51 12.60
C ALA A 328 8.62 18.54 11.34
N VAL A 329 7.30 18.35 11.52
CA VAL A 329 6.31 18.44 10.44
C VAL A 329 6.30 19.83 9.79
N LYS A 330 6.31 20.90 10.60
CA LYS A 330 6.36 22.27 10.08
C LYS A 330 7.61 22.49 9.22
N ASN A 331 8.78 22.11 9.73
CA ASN A 331 10.03 22.24 8.98
C ASN A 331 10.04 21.35 7.72
N PHE A 332 9.47 20.14 7.77
CA PHE A 332 9.32 19.29 6.59
C PHE A 332 8.47 19.97 5.51
N THR A 333 7.35 20.59 5.88
CA THR A 333 6.49 21.35 4.96
C THR A 333 7.21 22.51 4.31
N GLU A 334 7.93 23.32 5.09
CA GLU A 334 8.70 24.47 4.58
C GLU A 334 9.81 24.01 3.62
N VAL A 335 10.57 22.96 3.98
CA VAL A 335 11.64 22.44 3.14
C VAL A 335 11.10 21.77 1.87
N ALA A 336 10.00 21.02 1.95
CA ALA A 336 9.37 20.41 0.78
C ALA A 336 8.89 21.46 -0.23
N ALA A 337 8.33 22.57 0.25
CA ALA A 337 7.96 23.70 -0.60
C ALA A 337 9.18 24.32 -1.28
N SER A 338 10.23 24.65 -0.52
CA SER A 338 11.48 25.21 -1.07
C SER A 338 12.17 24.27 -2.06
N PHE A 339 12.18 22.95 -1.79
CA PHE A 339 12.69 21.95 -2.73
C PHE A 339 11.93 21.98 -4.06
N HIS A 340 10.60 22.10 -4.01
CA HIS A 340 9.78 22.18 -5.21
C HIS A 340 10.03 23.45 -6.04
N GLU A 341 10.32 24.58 -5.40
CA GLU A 341 10.72 25.82 -6.09
C GLU A 341 12.03 25.62 -6.84
N ARG A 342 13.05 25.00 -6.20
CA ARG A 342 14.31 24.66 -6.87
C ARG A 342 14.12 23.67 -8.02
N LEU A 343 13.24 22.69 -7.84
CA LEU A 343 12.91 21.70 -8.87
C LEU A 343 12.28 22.35 -10.13
N GLN A 344 11.52 23.43 -9.97
CA GLN A 344 10.93 24.16 -11.11
C GLN A 344 11.94 25.02 -11.87
N GLN A 345 13.02 25.43 -11.22
CA GLN A 345 14.04 26.32 -11.79
C GLN A 345 15.20 25.56 -12.45
N ILE A 346 15.21 24.22 -12.37
CA ILE A 346 16.32 23.42 -12.88
C ILE A 346 16.44 23.49 -14.41
N ASP A 347 17.66 23.65 -14.91
CA ASP A 347 17.97 23.40 -16.32
C ASP A 347 17.94 21.89 -16.59
N THR A 348 16.90 21.45 -17.29
CA THR A 348 16.72 20.02 -17.65
C THR A 348 17.77 19.49 -18.62
N ASN A 349 18.60 20.36 -19.22
CA ASN A 349 19.74 19.96 -20.04
C ASN A 349 20.97 19.61 -19.21
N ASP A 350 21.07 20.10 -17.96
CA ASP A 350 22.12 19.70 -17.03
C ASP A 350 21.76 18.34 -16.39
N LEU A 351 22.30 17.28 -16.98
CA LEU A 351 22.04 15.91 -16.54
C LEU A 351 22.52 15.64 -15.11
N LEU A 352 23.56 16.32 -14.62
CA LEU A 352 24.06 16.13 -13.26
C LEU A 352 23.17 16.85 -12.24
N ALA A 353 22.74 18.07 -12.55
CA ALA A 353 21.76 18.76 -11.72
C ALA A 353 20.45 17.97 -11.64
N VAL A 354 19.96 17.45 -12.78
CA VAL A 354 18.73 16.65 -12.83
C VAL A 354 18.89 15.38 -12.03
N ARG A 355 20.05 14.73 -12.13
CA ARG A 355 20.35 13.52 -11.36
C ARG A 355 20.37 13.79 -9.85
N SER A 356 20.99 14.88 -9.41
CA SER A 356 21.04 15.27 -8.00
C SER A 356 19.65 15.43 -7.41
N LEU A 357 18.77 16.21 -8.07
CA LEU A 357 17.40 16.40 -7.61
C LEU A 357 16.55 15.12 -7.71
N ASN A 358 16.74 14.30 -8.74
CA ASN A 358 16.07 13.01 -8.84
C ASN A 358 16.48 12.06 -7.71
N ASP A 359 17.74 12.09 -7.30
CA ASP A 359 18.20 11.28 -6.17
C ASP A 359 17.56 11.78 -4.86
N GLN A 360 17.43 13.10 -4.64
CA GLN A 360 16.67 13.63 -3.50
C GLN A 360 15.19 13.17 -3.51
N LEU A 361 14.52 13.19 -4.67
CA LEU A 361 13.15 12.68 -4.82
C LEU A 361 13.05 11.18 -4.55
N MET A 362 13.96 10.38 -5.11
CA MET A 362 13.98 8.93 -4.96
C MET A 362 14.26 8.49 -3.52
N PHE A 363 15.22 9.14 -2.87
CA PHE A 363 15.65 8.77 -1.52
C PHE A 363 14.77 9.36 -0.42
N LEU A 364 13.83 10.27 -0.73
CA LEU A 364 12.91 10.81 0.27
C LEU A 364 12.11 9.70 0.96
N GLU A 365 11.56 8.74 0.21
CA GLU A 365 10.84 7.60 0.80
C GLU A 365 11.75 6.75 1.71
N ARG A 366 13.04 6.62 1.36
CA ARG A 366 14.03 5.90 2.19
C ARG A 366 14.31 6.61 3.50
N ALA A 367 14.16 7.92 3.55
CA ALA A 367 14.42 8.71 4.75
C ALA A 367 13.43 8.41 5.88
N PHE A 368 12.30 7.77 5.57
CA PHE A 368 11.30 7.32 6.56
C PHE A 368 11.54 5.91 7.11
N ILE A 369 12.65 5.26 6.76
CA ILE A 369 13.01 3.92 7.21
C ILE A 369 13.93 3.99 8.44
N ASP A 370 13.44 3.47 9.58
CA ASP A 370 14.27 3.22 10.75
C ASP A 370 14.89 1.82 10.67
N PRO A 371 16.23 1.69 10.65
CA PRO A 371 16.90 0.39 10.55
C PRO A 371 16.58 -0.55 11.72
N LEU A 372 16.17 -0.04 12.89
CA LEU A 372 15.79 -0.85 14.04
C LEU A 372 14.41 -1.50 13.89
N GLY A 373 13.55 -0.91 13.04
CA GLY A 373 12.17 -1.34 12.88
C GLY A 373 11.26 -0.96 14.05
N LEU A 374 9.99 -1.31 13.92
CA LEU A 374 8.98 -1.09 14.95
C LEU A 374 9.17 -2.07 16.13
N PRO A 375 8.68 -1.73 17.34
CA PRO A 375 8.76 -2.61 18.50
C PRO A 375 8.24 -4.02 18.20
N GLY A 376 9.08 -5.04 18.46
CA GLY A 376 8.77 -6.45 18.21
C GLY A 376 8.65 -6.86 16.73
N ARG A 377 8.89 -5.94 15.78
CA ARG A 377 8.64 -6.14 14.34
C ARG A 377 9.77 -5.54 13.48
N PRO A 378 10.97 -6.14 13.47
CA PRO A 378 12.17 -5.55 12.86
C PRO A 378 12.14 -5.43 11.32
N PHE A 379 11.17 -6.07 10.66
CA PHE A 379 10.98 -5.99 9.22
C PHE A 379 10.03 -4.86 8.80
N TYR A 380 9.21 -4.34 9.71
CA TYR A 380 8.44 -3.12 9.48
C TYR A 380 9.25 -1.93 9.98
N ARG A 381 9.78 -1.16 9.04
CA ARG A 381 10.78 -0.11 9.30
C ARG A 381 10.29 1.28 8.95
N HIS A 382 9.23 1.36 8.16
CA HIS A 382 8.67 2.61 7.76
C HIS A 382 7.96 3.28 8.95
N ILE A 383 8.44 4.47 9.34
CA ILE A 383 7.98 5.17 10.55
C ILE A 383 6.64 5.91 10.33
N ILE A 384 6.38 6.34 9.09
CA ILE A 384 5.10 6.98 8.75
C ILE A 384 4.00 5.96 8.50
N PHE A 385 4.28 4.85 7.82
CA PHE A 385 3.29 3.85 7.43
C PHE A 385 3.73 2.48 7.93
N ALA A 386 2.83 1.71 8.53
CA ALA A 386 3.01 0.27 8.65
C ALA A 386 1.64 -0.40 8.89
N PRO A 387 1.56 -1.72 8.73
CA PRO A 387 0.45 -2.49 9.25
C PRO A 387 0.30 -2.27 10.76
N SER A 388 -0.93 -2.06 11.24
CA SER A 388 -1.17 -2.05 12.69
C SER A 388 -0.73 -3.38 13.30
N SER A 389 -0.22 -3.36 14.53
CA SER A 389 0.02 -4.61 15.27
C SER A 389 -1.28 -5.38 15.55
N HIS A 390 -2.45 -4.71 15.45
CA HIS A 390 -3.78 -5.26 15.73
C HIS A 390 -4.61 -5.52 14.46
N ASN A 391 -4.22 -4.96 13.31
CA ASN A 391 -4.85 -5.22 12.01
C ASN A 391 -3.83 -5.07 10.88
N LYS A 392 -3.40 -6.19 10.30
CA LYS A 392 -2.36 -6.19 9.26
C LYS A 392 -2.82 -5.59 7.92
N TYR A 393 -4.11 -5.64 7.60
CA TYR A 393 -4.60 -5.22 6.28
C TYR A 393 -4.78 -3.70 6.16
N ALA A 394 -4.96 -3.00 7.27
CA ALA A 394 -5.05 -1.54 7.28
C ALA A 394 -3.64 -0.93 7.45
N GLY A 395 -3.28 -0.01 6.57
CA GLY A 395 -2.11 0.83 6.78
C GLY A 395 -2.43 1.90 7.82
N GLU A 396 -1.75 1.84 8.97
CA GLU A 396 -1.82 2.88 9.99
C GLU A 396 -0.72 3.91 9.81
N SER A 397 -1.03 5.16 10.16
CA SER A 397 -0.05 6.25 10.16
C SER A 397 0.56 6.44 11.54
N PHE A 398 1.87 6.69 11.61
CA PHE A 398 2.64 6.70 12.86
C PHE A 398 2.38 5.44 13.73
N PRO A 399 2.56 4.23 13.17
CA PRO A 399 2.22 2.96 13.81
C PRO A 399 2.90 2.76 15.17
N GLY A 400 4.13 3.26 15.35
CA GLY A 400 4.81 3.19 16.63
C GLY A 400 4.07 3.94 17.73
N ILE A 401 3.58 5.16 17.45
CA ILE A 401 2.81 5.95 18.41
C ILE A 401 1.43 5.31 18.61
N TYR A 402 0.78 4.88 17.53
CA TYR A 402 -0.53 4.24 17.58
C TYR A 402 -0.52 2.98 18.46
N ASP A 403 0.41 2.05 18.21
CA ASP A 403 0.50 0.79 18.94
C ASP A 403 0.92 1.02 20.41
N ALA A 404 1.74 2.04 20.70
CA ALA A 404 2.10 2.41 22.06
C ALA A 404 0.89 2.94 22.87
N MET A 405 -0.03 3.64 22.20
CA MET A 405 -1.27 4.13 22.83
C MET A 405 -2.41 3.10 22.82
N PHE A 406 -2.32 2.05 22.01
CA PHE A 406 -3.39 1.05 21.91
C PHE A 406 -3.59 0.33 23.24
N ASP A 407 -4.83 0.37 23.73
CA ASP A 407 -5.25 -0.24 25.00
C ASP A 407 -4.37 0.19 26.19
N ILE A 408 -3.87 1.43 26.17
CA ILE A 408 -2.90 1.93 27.16
C ILE A 408 -3.46 1.92 28.59
N GLU A 409 -4.77 2.09 28.76
CA GLU A 409 -5.44 2.10 30.07
C GLU A 409 -5.35 0.75 30.80
N ASN A 410 -5.27 -0.35 30.05
CA ASN A 410 -5.21 -1.71 30.58
C ASN A 410 -3.76 -2.22 30.76
N LYS A 411 -2.75 -1.37 30.52
CA LYS A 411 -1.34 -1.74 30.74
C LYS A 411 -1.03 -1.80 32.24
N ALA A 412 -0.38 -2.90 32.64
CA ALA A 412 -0.04 -3.17 34.04
C ALA A 412 0.90 -2.13 34.65
N ASP A 413 1.92 -1.69 33.89
CA ASP A 413 2.81 -0.59 34.25
C ASP A 413 2.50 0.64 33.39
N GLN A 414 1.82 1.62 34.00
CA GLN A 414 1.46 2.87 33.33
C GLN A 414 2.69 3.74 33.05
N GLN A 415 3.70 3.76 33.93
CA GLN A 415 4.88 4.60 33.72
C GLN A 415 5.66 4.13 32.49
N GLU A 416 5.91 2.81 32.40
CA GLU A 416 6.60 2.23 31.25
C GLU A 416 5.80 2.45 29.95
N ALA A 417 4.48 2.29 29.98
CA ALA A 417 3.63 2.49 28.81
C ALA A 417 3.70 3.93 28.26
N TRP A 418 3.65 4.94 29.13
CA TRP A 418 3.74 6.34 28.70
C TRP A 418 5.16 6.77 28.29
N GLU A 419 6.21 6.16 28.85
CA GLU A 419 7.58 6.35 28.35
C GLU A 419 7.75 5.77 26.93
N GLU A 420 7.10 4.65 26.61
CA GLU A 420 7.10 4.12 25.24
C GLU A 420 6.39 5.07 24.27
N VAL A 421 5.26 5.68 24.65
CA VAL A 421 4.60 6.72 23.85
C VAL A 421 5.54 7.89 23.57
N LYS A 422 6.22 8.41 24.61
CA LYS A 422 7.21 9.50 24.46
C LYS A 422 8.34 9.11 23.52
N ARG A 423 8.86 7.89 23.66
CA ARG A 423 9.92 7.36 22.79
C ARG A 423 9.48 7.33 21.33
N GLN A 424 8.28 6.82 21.05
CA GLN A 424 7.76 6.73 19.69
C GLN A 424 7.47 8.10 19.07
N ILE A 425 6.97 9.07 19.85
CA ILE A 425 6.83 10.46 19.40
C ILE A 425 8.20 11.04 19.03
N SER A 426 9.23 10.80 19.86
CA SER A 426 10.59 11.29 19.59
C SER A 426 11.19 10.66 18.33
N ILE A 427 10.98 9.36 18.10
CA ILE A 427 11.44 8.67 16.88
C ILE A 427 10.74 9.27 15.66
N ALA A 428 9.42 9.40 15.71
CA ALA A 428 8.65 10.00 14.62
C ALA A 428 9.12 11.43 14.30
N ALA A 429 9.31 12.27 15.32
CA ALA A 429 9.82 13.63 15.16
C ALA A 429 11.22 13.65 14.54
N PHE A 430 12.14 12.82 15.03
CA PHE A 430 13.48 12.70 14.48
C PHE A 430 13.45 12.26 13.02
N THR A 431 12.68 11.23 12.68
CA THR A 431 12.62 10.70 11.31
C THR A 431 12.03 11.72 10.33
N VAL A 432 10.95 12.42 10.71
CA VAL A 432 10.37 13.50 9.88
C VAL A 432 11.38 14.63 9.69
N GLN A 433 12.11 15.02 10.75
CA GLN A 433 13.13 16.05 10.67
C GLN A 433 14.33 15.63 9.80
N ALA A 434 14.76 14.37 9.88
CA ALA A 434 15.82 13.81 9.07
C ALA A 434 15.42 13.75 7.59
N ALA A 435 14.18 13.34 7.29
CA ALA A 435 13.61 13.37 5.94
C ALA A 435 13.51 14.81 5.37
N ALA A 436 13.22 15.80 6.20
CA ALA A 436 13.34 17.21 5.77
C ALA A 436 14.78 17.55 5.40
N GLY A 437 15.76 17.07 6.17
CA GLY A 437 17.19 17.26 5.88
C GLY A 437 17.62 16.78 4.50
N THR A 438 17.05 15.67 3.99
CA THR A 438 17.42 15.12 2.68
C THR A 438 16.96 15.97 1.50
N LEU A 439 16.01 16.89 1.73
CA LEU A 439 15.48 17.81 0.72
C LEU A 439 16.11 19.20 0.79
N LYS A 440 17.08 19.45 1.68
CA LYS A 440 17.82 20.71 1.71
C LYS A 440 18.79 20.79 0.52
N GLU A 441 19.24 22.00 0.22
CA GLU A 441 20.24 22.22 -0.83
C GLU A 441 21.56 21.51 -0.46
N VAL A 442 22.20 20.90 -1.46
CA VAL A 442 23.40 20.05 -1.33
C VAL A 442 24.57 20.70 -2.05
#